data_AF-A0A437UVI5-F1
#
_entry.id   AF-A0A437UVI5-F1
#
_cell.length_a   1.000
_cell.length_b   1.000
_cell.length_c   1.000
_cell.angle_alpha   90.00
_cell.angle_beta   90.00
_cell.angle_gamma   90.00
#
_symmetry.space_group_name_H-M   'P 1'
#
loop_
_entity.id
_entity.type
_entity.pdbx_description
1 polymer ?
#
loop_
_entity_poly.entity_id
_entity_poly.type
_entity_poly.pdbx_seq_one_letter_code
_entity_poly.pdbx_strand_id
1 'polypeptide(L)'
;MAGLLALSLAAMPGCATQSTMNDGGTAREVVDMDDKVTERDIEVAQSLGAPEDVLASMREGEWPSTRSKRNVRYAELAEDHLSARYGETFRATEVRLSTGLMRDPHTVTCAVETGEYAGETCVASVLYTDDPRWADNYLYLRLHEEYERRLTAAARDAFGDLPEGSWVMEAEMLDKQYPNVGTDPQGVEREIPPDATLEEAGVFVSGHLWIFISPESQLSEEDFNARVVRMNDVLDALDVRVIWSADQITRPLDGAELTIEWAREALDAGGYSWSATGNLLGDG
;
A
#
# COMPACT_ATOMS: atom_id res chain seq x y z
N MET A 1 60.00 -18.90 35.60
CA MET A 1 58.99 -18.78 36.67
C MET A 1 57.63 -18.85 35.99
N ALA A 2 57.04 -20.03 35.88
CA ALA A 2 56.18 -20.69 36.87
C ALA A 2 54.85 -19.94 37.09
N GLY A 3 53.74 -20.54 36.63
CA GLY A 3 52.38 -20.05 36.83
C GLY A 3 51.33 -20.72 35.92
N LEU A 4 51.15 -22.03 36.08
CA LEU A 4 49.97 -22.78 35.63
C LEU A 4 48.76 -22.40 36.48
N LEU A 5 47.54 -22.41 35.90
CA LEU A 5 46.17 -22.60 36.47
C LEU A 5 45.18 -21.80 35.60
N ALA A 6 43.98 -22.23 35.23
CA ALA A 6 43.27 -23.50 35.28
C ALA A 6 42.09 -23.35 34.30
N LEU A 7 41.74 -24.43 33.60
CA LEU A 7 40.47 -24.54 32.89
C LEU A 7 39.31 -24.51 33.91
N SER A 8 38.35 -23.60 33.73
CA SER A 8 37.00 -23.76 34.27
C SER A 8 35.98 -23.54 33.16
N LEU A 9 35.53 -24.66 32.59
CA LEU A 9 34.25 -24.78 31.90
C LEU A 9 33.14 -24.49 32.92
N ALA A 10 32.45 -23.37 32.75
CA ALA A 10 31.13 -23.16 33.32
C ALA A 10 30.19 -22.76 32.17
N ALA A 11 29.44 -23.75 31.68
CA ALA A 11 28.26 -23.53 30.87
C ALA A 11 27.17 -22.90 31.75
N MET A 12 26.55 -21.82 31.28
CA MET A 12 25.23 -21.32 31.68
C MET A 12 24.82 -20.17 30.72
N PRO A 13 23.51 -19.90 30.56
CA PRO A 13 22.85 -19.98 29.26
C PRO A 13 22.64 -18.61 28.59
N GLY A 14 22.23 -18.69 27.32
CA GLY A 14 22.00 -17.57 26.42
C GLY A 14 21.19 -16.43 27.03
N CYS A 15 21.77 -15.23 26.94
CA CYS A 15 20.98 -14.01 26.89
C CYS A 15 20.25 -13.98 25.55
N ALA A 16 19.09 -14.64 25.51
CA ALA A 16 18.06 -14.31 24.55
C ALA A 16 17.65 -12.87 24.83
N THR A 17 18.06 -11.96 23.96
CA THR A 17 17.37 -10.68 23.78
C THR A 17 15.91 -11.01 23.50
N GLN A 18 15.04 -10.74 24.49
CA GLN A 18 13.61 -10.62 24.28
C GLN A 18 13.40 -9.49 23.28
N SER A 19 13.31 -9.87 22.00
CA SER A 19 12.48 -9.12 21.06
C SER A 19 11.05 -9.38 21.50
N THR A 20 10.43 -8.38 22.12
CA THR A 20 8.97 -8.31 22.22
C THR A 20 8.44 -8.16 20.80
N MET A 21 8.30 -9.27 20.10
CA MET A 21 7.50 -9.33 18.88
C MET A 21 6.06 -9.05 19.27
N ASN A 22 5.45 -8.10 18.55
CA ASN A 22 4.04 -7.74 18.61
C ASN A 22 3.14 -8.98 18.78
N ASP A 23 2.30 -8.97 19.82
CA ASP A 23 1.15 -9.87 20.01
C ASP A 23 0.02 -9.55 19.00
N GLY A 24 0.36 -9.50 17.70
CA GLY A 24 -0.60 -9.42 16.62
C GLY A 24 -0.98 -10.83 16.20
N GLY A 25 -2.15 -11.29 16.64
CA GLY A 25 -2.52 -12.70 16.50
C GLY A 25 -2.49 -13.24 15.07
N THR A 26 -2.13 -14.51 14.92
CA THR A 26 -1.97 -15.15 13.61
C THR A 26 -3.31 -15.58 12.99
N ALA A 27 -3.40 -15.68 11.66
CA ALA A 27 -4.57 -16.26 10.98
C ALA A 27 -4.88 -17.70 11.43
N ARG A 28 -3.87 -18.43 11.93
CA ARG A 28 -4.00 -19.74 12.56
C ARG A 28 -4.63 -19.66 13.96
N GLU A 29 -4.36 -18.59 14.70
CA GLU A 29 -5.06 -18.30 15.95
C GLU A 29 -6.54 -17.99 15.71
N VAL A 30 -6.94 -17.37 14.58
CA VAL A 30 -8.37 -17.20 14.22
C VAL A 30 -9.12 -18.52 14.09
N VAL A 31 -8.41 -19.59 13.70
CA VAL A 31 -8.98 -20.94 13.59
C VAL A 31 -9.10 -21.63 14.96
N ASP A 32 -8.26 -21.25 15.93
CA ASP A 32 -8.21 -21.82 17.30
C ASP A 32 -8.85 -20.91 18.37
N MET A 33 -9.58 -19.84 18.00
CA MET A 33 -10.17 -18.91 18.98
C MET A 33 -11.28 -19.56 19.82
N ASP A 34 -11.39 -19.11 21.08
CA ASP A 34 -12.43 -19.50 22.04
C ASP A 34 -13.84 -19.48 21.42
N ASP A 35 -14.66 -20.47 21.80
CA ASP A 35 -16.05 -20.58 21.37
C ASP A 35 -16.98 -19.62 22.12
N LYS A 36 -16.51 -19.00 23.20
CA LYS A 36 -17.29 -18.00 23.93
C LYS A 36 -17.48 -16.71 23.11
N VAL A 37 -18.73 -16.27 22.99
CA VAL A 37 -19.08 -14.94 22.45
C VAL A 37 -18.85 -13.87 23.52
N THR A 38 -18.25 -12.76 23.13
CA THR A 38 -17.99 -11.58 23.98
C THR A 38 -18.89 -10.39 23.60
N GLU A 39 -18.93 -9.34 24.42
CA GLU A 39 -19.67 -8.11 24.07
C GLU A 39 -19.07 -7.43 22.83
N ARG A 40 -17.74 -7.42 22.70
CA ARG A 40 -17.04 -6.88 21.54
C ARG A 40 -17.41 -7.61 20.24
N ASP A 41 -17.57 -8.93 20.30
CA ASP A 41 -18.00 -9.72 19.14
C ASP A 41 -19.35 -9.24 18.60
N ILE A 42 -20.28 -8.90 19.51
CA ILE A 42 -21.62 -8.43 19.15
C ILE A 42 -21.54 -7.02 18.55
N GLU A 43 -20.71 -6.15 19.10
CA GLU A 43 -20.47 -4.79 18.57
C GLU A 43 -19.88 -4.83 17.16
N VAL A 44 -18.87 -5.66 16.93
CA VAL A 44 -18.26 -5.85 15.60
C VAL A 44 -19.22 -6.54 14.63
N ALA A 45 -19.97 -7.54 15.07
CA ALA A 45 -21.02 -8.14 14.24
C ALA A 45 -22.05 -7.07 13.80
N GLN A 46 -22.43 -6.17 14.71
CA GLN A 46 -23.33 -5.08 14.42
C GLN A 46 -22.72 -4.06 13.45
N SER A 47 -21.43 -3.71 13.59
CA SER A 47 -20.74 -2.79 12.66
C SER A 47 -20.62 -3.37 11.25
N LEU A 48 -20.47 -4.68 11.13
CA LEU A 48 -20.50 -5.43 9.87
C LEU A 48 -21.91 -5.58 9.27
N GLY A 49 -22.94 -5.04 9.93
CA GLY A 49 -24.32 -5.11 9.45
C GLY A 49 -24.96 -6.50 9.60
N ALA A 50 -24.56 -7.27 10.61
CA ALA A 50 -25.17 -8.57 10.88
C ALA A 50 -26.69 -8.46 11.10
N PRO A 51 -27.49 -9.37 10.52
CA PRO A 51 -28.92 -9.47 10.78
C PRO A 51 -29.26 -9.66 12.27
N GLU A 52 -30.46 -9.21 12.68
CA GLU A 52 -30.88 -9.26 14.09
C GLU A 52 -30.97 -10.70 14.65
N ASP A 53 -31.27 -11.70 13.83
CA ASP A 53 -31.27 -13.11 14.23
C ASP A 53 -29.85 -13.62 14.55
N VAL A 54 -28.84 -13.16 13.81
CA VAL A 54 -27.42 -13.43 14.09
C VAL A 54 -27.02 -12.78 15.40
N LEU A 55 -27.36 -11.50 15.60
CA LEU A 55 -27.05 -10.76 16.83
C LEU A 55 -27.76 -11.34 18.06
N ALA A 56 -29.02 -11.76 17.92
CA ALA A 56 -29.78 -12.39 19.01
C ALA A 56 -29.13 -13.70 19.48
N SER A 57 -28.74 -14.57 18.56
CA SER A 57 -28.04 -15.82 18.88
C SER A 57 -26.69 -15.56 19.57
N MET A 58 -25.95 -14.55 19.12
CA MET A 58 -24.70 -14.12 19.77
C MET A 58 -24.91 -13.59 21.19
N ARG A 59 -25.99 -12.84 21.44
CA ARG A 59 -26.35 -12.36 22.80
C ARG A 59 -26.73 -13.51 23.75
N GLU A 60 -27.20 -14.63 23.22
CA GLU A 60 -27.45 -15.87 23.98
C GLU A 60 -26.15 -16.67 24.22
N GLY A 61 -25.02 -16.22 23.67
CA GLY A 61 -23.70 -16.83 23.83
C GLY A 61 -23.35 -17.86 22.76
N GLU A 62 -24.15 -17.96 21.68
CA GLU A 62 -23.98 -18.95 20.62
C GLU A 62 -23.50 -18.32 19.31
N TRP A 63 -22.55 -18.97 18.64
CA TRP A 63 -22.14 -18.57 17.30
C TRP A 63 -23.11 -19.14 16.25
N PRO A 64 -23.73 -18.30 15.40
CA PRO A 64 -24.71 -18.76 14.40
C PRO A 64 -24.11 -19.69 13.33
N SER A 65 -22.81 -19.51 13.05
CA SER A 65 -22.04 -20.41 12.19
C SER A 65 -20.54 -20.19 12.39
N THR A 66 -19.73 -21.16 11.97
CA THR A 66 -18.26 -21.01 11.87
C THR A 66 -17.86 -19.84 10.99
N ARG A 67 -18.64 -19.53 9.93
CA ARG A 67 -18.37 -18.41 9.05
C ARG A 67 -18.60 -17.07 9.75
N SER A 68 -19.69 -16.94 10.50
CA SER A 68 -19.99 -15.75 11.30
C SER A 68 -18.88 -15.49 12.32
N LYS A 69 -18.47 -16.54 13.05
CA LYS A 69 -17.32 -16.48 13.98
C LYS A 69 -16.06 -15.97 13.28
N ARG A 70 -15.66 -16.59 12.17
CA ARG A 70 -14.46 -16.18 11.43
C ARG A 70 -14.53 -14.73 10.97
N ASN A 71 -15.66 -14.29 10.42
CA ASN A 71 -15.80 -12.91 9.94
C ASN A 71 -15.59 -11.89 11.06
N VAL A 72 -16.28 -12.07 12.19
CA VAL A 72 -16.19 -11.16 13.35
C VAL A 72 -14.77 -11.15 13.91
N ARG A 73 -14.16 -12.33 14.10
CA ARG A 73 -12.81 -12.42 14.64
C ARG A 73 -11.72 -11.85 13.73
N TYR A 74 -11.84 -12.03 12.41
CA TYR A 74 -10.92 -11.38 11.46
C TYR A 74 -11.07 -9.85 11.49
N ALA A 75 -12.30 -9.35 11.64
CA ALA A 75 -12.56 -7.92 11.80
C ALA A 75 -11.92 -7.37 13.07
N GLU A 76 -12.13 -8.00 14.23
CA GLU A 76 -11.50 -7.60 15.50
C GLU A 76 -9.96 -7.57 15.39
N LEU A 77 -9.36 -8.59 14.77
CA LEU A 77 -7.90 -8.62 14.60
C LEU A 77 -7.39 -7.50 13.69
N ALA A 78 -8.13 -7.14 12.63
CA ALA A 78 -7.74 -6.04 11.78
C ALA A 78 -7.85 -4.70 12.52
N GLU A 79 -8.92 -4.48 13.29
CA GLU A 79 -9.06 -3.31 14.15
C GLU A 79 -7.91 -3.21 15.16
N ASP A 80 -7.61 -4.31 15.86
CA ASP A 80 -6.53 -4.37 16.86
C ASP A 80 -5.17 -4.12 16.22
N HIS A 81 -4.91 -4.72 15.06
CA HIS A 81 -3.67 -4.55 14.32
C HIS A 81 -3.46 -3.08 13.91
N LEU A 82 -4.45 -2.49 13.23
CA LEU A 82 -4.37 -1.10 12.78
C LEU A 82 -4.27 -0.15 13.98
N SER A 83 -5.02 -0.41 15.05
CA SER A 83 -4.99 0.43 16.25
C SER A 83 -3.64 0.35 16.98
N ALA A 84 -3.07 -0.85 17.11
CA ALA A 84 -1.74 -1.03 17.71
C ALA A 84 -0.64 -0.38 16.87
N ARG A 85 -0.77 -0.44 15.53
CA ARG A 85 0.22 0.10 14.60
C ARG A 85 0.18 1.62 14.52
N TYR A 86 -1.00 2.21 14.35
CA TYR A 86 -1.15 3.65 14.08
C TYR A 86 -1.54 4.48 15.32
N GLY A 87 -1.92 3.84 16.43
CA GLY A 87 -2.35 4.54 17.65
C GLY A 87 -3.72 5.22 17.52
N GLU A 88 -4.50 4.83 16.51
CA GLU A 88 -5.82 5.37 16.19
C GLU A 88 -6.89 4.30 16.36
N THR A 89 -8.17 4.68 16.38
CA THR A 89 -9.29 3.73 16.44
C THR A 89 -9.83 3.46 15.04
N PHE A 90 -10.05 2.19 14.75
CA PHE A 90 -10.61 1.71 13.50
C PHE A 90 -11.87 0.89 13.78
N ARG A 91 -12.87 0.97 12.90
CA ARG A 91 -14.09 0.16 12.96
C ARG A 91 -14.25 -0.64 11.68
N ALA A 92 -14.24 -1.95 11.77
CA ALA A 92 -14.48 -2.84 10.64
C ALA A 92 -15.91 -2.66 10.10
N THR A 93 -16.04 -2.53 8.79
CA THR A 93 -17.30 -2.34 8.07
C THR A 93 -17.56 -3.41 7.03
N GLU A 94 -16.53 -4.07 6.51
CA GLU A 94 -16.65 -5.16 5.55
C GLU A 94 -15.54 -6.20 5.73
N VAL A 95 -15.87 -7.48 5.55
CA VAL A 95 -14.90 -8.59 5.58
C VAL A 95 -15.05 -9.45 4.33
N ARG A 96 -13.94 -9.66 3.61
CA ARG A 96 -13.86 -10.57 2.46
C ARG A 96 -12.81 -11.65 2.72
N LEU A 97 -13.27 -12.82 3.13
CA LEU A 97 -12.42 -14.00 3.33
C LEU A 97 -12.40 -14.83 2.05
N SER A 98 -11.23 -14.97 1.42
CA SER A 98 -11.05 -15.91 0.31
C SER A 98 -11.12 -17.36 0.78
N THR A 99 -12.03 -18.15 0.20
CA THR A 99 -12.17 -19.58 0.50
C THR A 99 -11.89 -20.46 -0.73
N GLY A 100 -11.30 -19.88 -1.78
CA GLY A 100 -11.07 -20.54 -3.07
C GLY A 100 -9.69 -21.21 -3.20
N LEU A 101 -9.50 -21.94 -4.31
CA LEU A 101 -8.20 -22.56 -4.65
C LEU A 101 -7.13 -21.51 -4.98
N MET A 102 -7.55 -20.33 -5.47
CA MET A 102 -6.71 -19.14 -5.61
C MET A 102 -6.71 -18.40 -4.27
N ARG A 103 -5.54 -18.31 -3.64
CA ARG A 103 -5.33 -17.74 -2.31
C ARG A 103 -5.28 -16.21 -2.38
N ASP A 104 -6.36 -15.58 -2.80
CA ASP A 104 -6.50 -14.14 -2.56
C ASP A 104 -6.43 -13.88 -1.05
N PRO A 105 -5.74 -12.82 -0.59
CA PRO A 105 -5.59 -12.55 0.83
C PRO A 105 -6.96 -12.26 1.45
N HIS A 106 -7.10 -12.57 2.74
CA HIS A 106 -8.28 -12.13 3.49
C HIS A 106 -8.19 -10.62 3.68
N THR A 107 -9.25 -9.88 3.35
CA THR A 107 -9.28 -8.43 3.49
C THR A 107 -10.37 -7.98 4.45
N VAL A 108 -10.07 -6.94 5.22
CA VAL A 108 -11.01 -6.25 6.10
C VAL A 108 -10.97 -4.77 5.77
N THR A 109 -12.12 -4.21 5.45
CA THR A 109 -12.31 -2.77 5.26
C THR A 109 -12.72 -2.17 6.60
N CYS A 110 -11.99 -1.14 7.03
CA CYS A 110 -12.21 -0.42 8.28
C CYS A 110 -12.43 1.06 8.01
N ALA A 111 -13.40 1.66 8.69
CA ALA A 111 -13.52 3.10 8.81
C ALA A 111 -12.52 3.61 9.85
N VAL A 112 -11.86 4.73 9.55
CA VAL A 112 -10.97 5.43 10.48
C VAL A 112 -11.83 6.31 11.38
N GLU A 113 -11.84 6.07 12.69
CA GLU A 113 -12.74 6.78 13.62
C GLU A 113 -12.07 7.98 14.31
N THR A 114 -10.74 7.99 14.38
CA THR A 114 -9.97 9.03 15.06
C THR A 114 -8.68 9.32 14.30
N GLY A 115 -8.13 10.52 14.44
CA GLY A 115 -6.86 10.88 13.79
C GLY A 115 -7.06 11.92 12.69
N GLU A 116 -6.01 12.14 11.90
CA GLU A 116 -6.02 13.09 10.77
C GLU A 116 -6.98 12.63 9.66
N TYR A 117 -7.06 11.33 9.43
CA TYR A 117 -7.84 10.71 8.35
C TYR A 117 -9.19 10.18 8.84
N ALA A 118 -9.74 10.72 9.93
CA ALA A 118 -11.03 10.29 10.45
C ALA A 118 -12.14 10.50 9.39
N GLY A 119 -12.93 9.44 9.13
CA GLY A 119 -13.93 9.39 8.07
C GLY A 119 -13.45 8.70 6.79
N GLU A 120 -12.15 8.50 6.61
CA GLU A 120 -11.58 7.72 5.51
C GLU A 120 -11.72 6.22 5.75
N THR A 121 -11.36 5.44 4.72
CA THR A 121 -11.41 3.98 4.73
C THR A 121 -10.01 3.40 4.56
N CYS A 122 -9.68 2.41 5.41
CA CYS A 122 -8.46 1.63 5.34
C CYS A 122 -8.80 0.15 5.09
N VAL A 123 -8.14 -0.48 4.12
CA VAL A 123 -8.24 -1.90 3.86
C VAL A 123 -7.00 -2.61 4.37
N ALA A 124 -7.17 -3.48 5.37
CA ALA A 124 -6.11 -4.34 5.87
C ALA A 124 -6.24 -5.75 5.27
N SER A 125 -5.10 -6.42 5.06
CA SER A 125 -5.04 -7.80 4.61
C SER A 125 -3.97 -8.61 5.33
N VAL A 126 -4.22 -9.91 5.45
CA VAL A 126 -3.27 -10.88 5.98
C VAL A 126 -2.78 -11.75 4.83
N LEU A 127 -1.51 -11.58 4.45
CA LEU A 127 -0.93 -12.14 3.24
C LEU A 127 -0.59 -13.65 3.36
N TYR A 128 -0.35 -14.16 4.57
CA TYR A 128 -0.04 -15.57 4.79
C TYR A 128 -0.65 -16.09 6.09
N THR A 129 -1.20 -17.31 6.06
CA THR A 129 -1.84 -17.88 7.25
C THR A 129 -0.86 -18.50 8.26
N ASP A 130 0.33 -18.89 7.78
CA ASP A 130 1.35 -19.59 8.55
C ASP A 130 2.46 -18.66 9.09
N ASP A 131 2.63 -17.48 8.48
CA ASP A 131 3.52 -16.38 8.90
C ASP A 131 2.82 -15.04 8.60
N PRO A 132 1.90 -14.58 9.46
CA PRO A 132 0.99 -13.49 9.16
C PRO A 132 1.73 -12.18 8.95
N ARG A 133 1.92 -11.85 7.67
CA ARG A 133 2.34 -10.51 7.25
C ARG A 133 1.11 -9.70 6.97
N TRP A 134 0.93 -8.66 7.78
CA TRP A 134 -0.09 -7.65 7.57
C TRP A 134 0.34 -6.71 6.46
N ALA A 135 -0.64 -6.32 5.66
CA ALA A 135 -0.53 -5.24 4.70
C ALA A 135 -1.76 -4.35 4.80
N ASP A 136 -1.60 -3.05 4.63
CA ASP A 136 -2.70 -2.10 4.67
C ASP A 136 -2.45 -0.95 3.70
N ASN A 137 -3.51 -0.26 3.30
CA ASN A 137 -3.39 0.94 2.48
C ASN A 137 -3.43 2.24 3.32
N TYR A 138 -3.20 2.18 4.64
CA TYR A 138 -3.17 3.41 5.46
C TYR A 138 -1.98 4.29 5.09
N LEU A 139 -0.85 3.68 4.71
CA LEU A 139 0.29 4.40 4.14
C LEU A 139 -0.07 5.19 2.87
N TYR A 140 -1.03 4.73 2.07
CA TYR A 140 -1.53 5.49 0.91
C TYR A 140 -2.18 6.79 1.38
N LEU A 141 -3.14 6.74 2.31
CA LEU A 141 -3.80 7.94 2.87
C LEU A 141 -2.78 8.97 3.40
N ARG A 142 -1.68 8.49 3.97
CA ARG A 142 -0.65 9.33 4.55
C ARG A 142 0.32 9.98 3.56
N LEU A 143 0.64 9.27 2.48
CA LEU A 143 1.78 9.61 1.62
C LEU A 143 1.38 10.04 0.22
N HIS A 144 0.16 9.73 -0.24
CA HIS A 144 -0.22 9.92 -1.65
C HIS A 144 -0.12 11.39 -2.08
N GLU A 145 -0.58 12.34 -1.27
CA GLU A 145 -0.51 13.77 -1.62
C GLU A 145 0.93 14.24 -1.85
N GLU A 146 1.85 13.87 -0.95
CA GLU A 146 3.25 14.25 -1.06
C GLU A 146 3.94 13.52 -2.21
N TYR A 147 3.65 12.24 -2.39
CA TYR A 147 4.14 11.41 -3.48
C TYR A 147 3.76 12.02 -4.84
N GLU A 148 2.46 12.26 -5.05
CA GLU A 148 1.90 12.80 -6.29
C GLU A 148 2.39 14.22 -6.56
N ARG A 149 2.55 15.04 -5.51
CA ARG A 149 3.13 16.38 -5.60
C ARG A 149 4.58 16.35 -6.08
N ARG A 150 5.42 15.43 -5.59
CA ARG A 150 6.82 15.29 -6.05
C ARG A 150 6.91 14.82 -7.49
N LEU A 151 6.10 13.82 -7.88
CA LEU A 151 6.02 13.37 -9.28
C LEU A 151 5.53 14.49 -10.21
N THR A 152 4.51 15.23 -9.78
CA THR A 152 3.99 16.41 -10.49
C THR A 152 5.06 17.47 -10.68
N ALA A 153 5.87 17.73 -9.66
CA ALA A 153 6.97 18.70 -9.73
C ALA A 153 8.03 18.27 -10.75
N ALA A 154 8.39 16.98 -10.78
CA ALA A 154 9.32 16.43 -11.76
C ALA A 154 8.79 16.56 -13.20
N ALA A 155 7.51 16.24 -13.43
CA ALA A 155 6.87 16.40 -14.73
C ALA A 155 6.81 17.88 -15.17
N ARG A 156 6.46 18.79 -14.26
CA ARG A 156 6.38 20.22 -14.54
C ARG A 156 7.75 20.86 -14.78
N ASP A 157 8.80 20.43 -14.09
CA ASP A 157 10.16 20.88 -14.39
C ASP A 157 10.59 20.46 -15.81
N ALA A 158 10.19 19.26 -16.23
CA ALA A 158 10.55 18.71 -17.54
C ALA A 158 9.70 19.24 -18.71
N PHE A 159 8.41 19.52 -18.51
CA PHE A 159 7.46 19.84 -19.59
C PHE A 159 6.62 21.10 -19.37
N GLY A 160 6.73 21.77 -18.22
CA GLY A 160 5.86 22.88 -17.83
C GLY A 160 6.04 24.18 -18.61
N ASP A 161 7.10 24.30 -19.42
CA ASP A 161 7.33 25.40 -20.36
C ASP A 161 6.67 25.17 -21.73
N LEU A 162 6.11 23.98 -21.97
CA LEU A 162 5.30 23.73 -23.16
C LEU A 162 4.03 24.59 -23.16
N PRO A 163 3.47 24.91 -24.35
CA PRO A 163 2.23 25.67 -24.44
C PRO A 163 1.10 25.09 -23.59
N GLU A 164 0.28 25.99 -23.02
CA GLU A 164 -0.91 25.58 -22.27
C GLU A 164 -1.82 24.72 -23.15
N GLY A 165 -2.30 23.60 -22.61
CA GLY A 165 -3.12 22.63 -23.33
C GLY A 165 -2.36 21.72 -24.31
N SER A 166 -1.04 21.88 -24.47
CA SER A 166 -0.25 20.99 -25.35
C SER A 166 0.29 19.75 -24.64
N TRP A 167 0.07 19.62 -23.34
CA TRP A 167 0.42 18.44 -22.57
C TRP A 167 -0.49 18.27 -21.36
N VAL A 168 -0.63 17.03 -20.91
CA VAL A 168 -1.33 16.64 -19.68
C VAL A 168 -0.54 15.54 -18.98
N MET A 169 -0.78 15.36 -17.69
CA MET A 169 -0.15 14.29 -16.91
C MET A 169 -1.10 13.72 -15.87
N GLU A 170 -0.80 12.50 -15.44
CA GLU A 170 -1.45 11.80 -14.34
C GLU A 170 -0.34 11.22 -13.46
N ALA A 171 -0.32 11.62 -12.20
CA ALA A 171 0.59 11.13 -11.19
C ALA A 171 -0.24 10.53 -10.06
N GLU A 172 0.02 9.28 -9.72
CA GLU A 172 -0.78 8.56 -8.72
C GLU A 172 0.12 7.64 -7.90
N MET A 173 -0.04 7.65 -6.59
CA MET A 173 0.43 6.55 -5.75
C MET A 173 -0.58 5.40 -5.85
N LEU A 174 -0.14 4.15 -5.99
CA LEU A 174 -1.10 3.06 -6.10
C LEU A 174 -1.87 2.87 -4.78
N ASP A 175 -3.19 3.02 -4.82
CA ASP A 175 -4.06 2.62 -3.70
C ASP A 175 -4.09 1.09 -3.61
N LYS A 176 -3.16 0.54 -2.83
CA LYS A 176 -3.05 -0.87 -2.54
C LYS A 176 -2.58 -1.10 -1.13
N GLN A 177 -2.73 -2.33 -0.67
CA GLN A 177 -2.20 -2.78 0.60
C GLN A 177 -0.68 -2.93 0.50
N TYR A 178 0.06 -2.08 1.22
CA TYR A 178 1.50 -2.18 1.36
C TYR A 178 1.84 -3.06 2.57
N PRO A 179 2.76 -4.03 2.43
CA PRO A 179 3.15 -4.87 3.54
C PRO A 179 3.89 -4.04 4.60
N ASN A 180 3.64 -4.33 5.87
CA ASN A 180 4.31 -3.63 6.97
C ASN A 180 5.81 -3.93 7.05
N VAL A 181 6.25 -5.01 6.41
CA VAL A 181 7.66 -5.35 6.22
C VAL A 181 7.93 -5.44 4.73
N GLY A 182 8.82 -4.59 4.25
CA GLY A 182 9.25 -4.54 2.85
C GLY A 182 10.73 -4.89 2.70
N THR A 183 11.11 -5.35 1.51
CA THR A 183 12.52 -5.55 1.16
C THR A 183 13.05 -4.30 0.49
N ASP A 184 14.11 -3.72 1.04
CA ASP A 184 14.78 -2.54 0.49
C ASP A 184 15.57 -2.89 -0.79
N PRO A 185 16.07 -1.90 -1.55
CA PRO A 185 16.87 -2.16 -2.77
C PRO A 185 18.17 -2.95 -2.53
N GLN A 186 18.63 -3.09 -1.28
CA GLN A 186 19.79 -3.89 -0.92
C GLN A 186 19.42 -5.34 -0.56
N GLY A 187 18.14 -5.71 -0.66
CA GLY A 187 17.65 -7.05 -0.34
C GLY A 187 17.42 -7.28 1.17
N VAL A 188 17.41 -6.23 1.98
CA VAL A 188 17.22 -6.33 3.44
C VAL A 188 15.76 -6.09 3.78
N GLU A 189 15.16 -7.04 4.51
CA GLU A 189 13.81 -6.87 5.06
C GLU A 189 13.83 -5.82 6.18
N ARG A 190 12.91 -4.86 6.09
CA ARG A 190 12.73 -3.79 7.08
C ARG A 190 11.26 -3.60 7.38
N GLU A 191 10.96 -3.38 8.66
CA GLU A 191 9.66 -2.86 9.06
C GLU A 191 9.54 -1.41 8.60
N ILE A 192 8.43 -1.09 7.96
CA ILE A 192 8.07 0.28 7.57
C ILE A 192 7.40 0.91 8.80
N PRO A 193 7.93 2.03 9.33
CA PRO A 193 7.30 2.72 10.45
C PRO A 193 5.85 3.14 10.12
N PRO A 194 4.93 3.12 11.09
CA PRO A 194 3.55 3.56 10.87
C PRO A 194 3.46 5.05 10.51
N ASP A 195 4.44 5.84 10.95
CA ASP A 195 4.61 7.28 10.73
C ASP A 195 5.74 7.63 9.78
N ALA A 196 6.14 6.67 8.94
CA ALA A 196 7.18 6.87 7.94
C ALA A 196 6.88 8.08 7.06
N THR A 197 7.90 8.91 6.88
CA THR A 197 7.93 9.94 5.85
C THR A 197 8.13 9.32 4.47
N LEU A 198 7.92 10.11 3.41
CA LEU A 198 8.19 9.61 2.06
C LEU A 198 9.67 9.27 1.84
N GLU A 199 10.58 9.94 2.54
CA GLU A 199 12.02 9.61 2.55
C GLU A 199 12.29 8.20 3.12
N GLU A 200 11.48 7.75 4.09
CA GLU A 200 11.65 6.45 4.75
C GLU A 200 10.87 5.35 4.03
N ALA A 201 9.67 5.66 3.53
CA ALA A 201 8.76 4.70 2.90
C ALA A 201 8.86 4.66 1.36
N GLY A 202 9.53 5.64 0.73
CA GLY A 202 9.59 5.83 -0.73
C GLY A 202 10.01 4.57 -1.48
N VAL A 203 11.02 3.87 -0.96
CA VAL A 203 11.53 2.62 -1.53
C VAL A 203 10.62 1.41 -1.34
N PHE A 204 9.44 1.57 -0.73
CA PHE A 204 8.45 0.50 -0.53
C PHE A 204 7.08 0.86 -1.12
N VAL A 205 6.78 2.15 -1.26
CA VAL A 205 5.58 2.63 -1.93
C VAL A 205 5.79 2.73 -3.42
N SER A 206 4.75 2.43 -4.19
CA SER A 206 4.81 2.42 -5.65
C SER A 206 3.68 3.21 -6.27
N GLY A 207 3.98 3.91 -7.36
CA GLY A 207 3.00 4.68 -8.12
C GLY A 207 3.33 4.72 -9.61
N HIS A 208 2.66 5.61 -10.30
CA HIS A 208 2.91 5.86 -11.71
C HIS A 208 2.91 7.35 -12.08
N LEU A 209 3.56 7.66 -13.19
CA LEU A 209 3.53 8.97 -13.83
C LEU A 209 3.35 8.81 -15.34
N TRP A 210 2.20 9.22 -15.86
CA TRP A 210 1.93 9.21 -17.30
C TRP A 210 1.89 10.63 -17.82
N ILE A 211 2.61 10.90 -18.90
CA ILE A 211 2.69 12.22 -19.54
C ILE A 211 2.29 12.07 -21.00
N PHE A 212 1.32 12.87 -21.42
CA PHE A 212 0.82 12.88 -22.78
C PHE A 212 1.03 14.26 -23.41
N ILE A 213 1.64 14.27 -24.59
CA ILE A 213 2.02 15.48 -25.29
C ILE A 213 1.28 15.52 -26.63
N SER A 214 0.66 16.67 -26.92
CA SER A 214 -0.02 16.91 -28.19
C SER A 214 0.97 16.92 -29.36
N PRO A 215 0.58 16.45 -30.55
CA PRO A 215 1.39 16.60 -31.76
C PRO A 215 1.61 18.09 -32.12
N GLU A 216 0.76 18.99 -31.63
CA GLU A 216 0.81 20.43 -31.89
C GLU A 216 1.84 21.18 -31.03
N SER A 217 2.49 20.49 -30.07
CA SER A 217 3.51 21.06 -29.18
C SER A 217 4.77 21.59 -29.89
N GLN A 218 4.98 21.22 -31.16
CA GLN A 218 6.19 21.53 -31.95
C GLN A 218 7.50 21.05 -31.30
N LEU A 219 7.42 20.13 -30.34
CA LEU A 219 8.57 19.55 -29.69
C LEU A 219 9.38 18.73 -30.71
N SER A 220 10.71 18.87 -30.69
CA SER A 220 11.59 18.00 -31.49
C SER A 220 11.88 16.69 -30.74
N GLU A 221 12.25 15.63 -31.47
CA GLU A 221 12.65 14.35 -30.84
C GLU A 221 13.88 14.53 -29.92
N GLU A 222 14.83 15.39 -30.31
CA GLU A 222 16.01 15.70 -29.49
C GLU A 222 15.62 16.40 -28.19
N ASP A 223 14.75 17.41 -28.26
CA ASP A 223 14.24 18.12 -27.08
C ASP A 223 13.39 17.21 -26.18
N PHE A 224 12.55 16.35 -26.78
CA PHE A 224 11.77 15.35 -26.06
C PHE A 224 12.70 14.42 -25.26
N ASN A 225 13.70 13.83 -25.92
CA ASN A 225 14.65 12.93 -25.26
C ASN A 225 15.43 13.63 -24.14
N ALA A 226 15.85 14.89 -24.36
CA ALA A 226 16.55 15.66 -23.34
C ALA A 226 15.67 15.97 -22.11
N ARG A 227 14.37 16.22 -22.31
CA ARG A 227 13.39 16.45 -21.22
C ARG A 227 13.14 15.17 -20.43
N VAL A 228 12.97 14.05 -21.13
CA VAL A 228 12.78 12.73 -20.52
C VAL A 228 13.98 12.35 -19.65
N VAL A 229 15.21 12.55 -20.12
CA VAL A 229 16.42 12.28 -19.31
C VAL A 229 16.43 13.11 -18.03
N ARG A 230 16.18 14.42 -18.12
CA ARG A 230 16.11 15.29 -16.94
C ARG A 230 15.03 14.86 -15.95
N MET A 231 13.84 14.52 -16.46
CA MET A 231 12.76 14.02 -15.63
C MET A 231 13.17 12.72 -14.92
N ASN A 232 13.75 11.77 -15.64
CA ASN A 232 14.18 10.50 -15.08
C ASN A 232 15.24 10.71 -13.98
N ASP A 233 16.21 11.60 -14.19
CA ASP A 233 17.23 11.92 -13.18
C ASP A 233 16.60 12.53 -11.91
N VAL A 234 15.58 13.39 -12.06
CA VAL A 234 14.84 13.95 -10.92
C VAL A 234 14.05 12.85 -10.19
N LEU A 235 13.35 11.98 -10.93
CA LEU A 235 12.57 10.87 -10.35
C LEU A 235 13.44 9.85 -9.61
N ASP A 236 14.61 9.51 -10.17
CA ASP A 236 15.59 8.63 -9.53
C ASP A 236 16.08 9.21 -8.20
N ALA A 237 16.30 10.53 -8.15
CA ALA A 237 16.69 11.24 -6.94
C ALA A 237 15.59 11.38 -5.87
N LEU A 238 14.33 11.01 -6.18
CA LEU A 238 13.24 11.02 -5.19
C LEU A 238 13.26 9.80 -4.27
N ASP A 239 14.04 8.75 -4.57
CA ASP A 239 14.06 7.47 -3.85
C ASP A 239 12.66 6.83 -3.72
N VAL A 240 11.81 6.99 -4.75
CA VAL A 240 10.47 6.40 -4.82
C VAL A 240 10.34 5.36 -5.93
N ARG A 241 9.50 4.34 -5.74
CA ARG A 241 9.22 3.37 -6.81
C ARG A 241 8.18 3.88 -7.79
N VAL A 242 8.57 4.22 -9.00
CA VAL A 242 7.66 4.73 -10.02
C VAL A 242 7.84 4.02 -11.36
N ILE A 243 6.73 3.66 -12.00
CA ILE A 243 6.72 3.38 -13.44
C ILE A 243 6.25 4.65 -14.13
N TRP A 244 6.96 5.08 -15.17
CA TRP A 244 6.57 6.29 -15.88
C TRP A 244 6.60 6.10 -17.40
N SER A 245 5.77 6.88 -18.10
CA SER A 245 5.81 7.04 -19.55
C SER A 245 5.64 8.49 -19.93
N ALA A 246 6.29 8.88 -21.03
CA ALA A 246 6.05 10.12 -21.72
C ALA A 246 5.81 9.81 -23.19
N ASP A 247 4.66 10.23 -23.70
CA ASP A 247 4.18 9.85 -25.02
C ASP A 247 3.73 11.09 -25.78
N GLN A 248 4.33 11.34 -26.96
CA GLN A 248 3.74 12.29 -27.91
C GLN A 248 2.74 11.54 -28.79
N ILE A 249 1.49 11.99 -28.71
CA ILE A 249 0.37 11.41 -29.46
C ILE A 249 0.40 11.90 -30.90
N THR A 250 0.08 11.03 -31.86
CA THR A 250 0.01 11.41 -33.30
C THR A 250 -1.38 11.78 -33.77
N ARG A 251 -2.42 11.36 -33.04
CA ARG A 251 -3.79 11.74 -33.34
C ARG A 251 -3.92 13.27 -33.21
N PRO A 252 -4.38 13.99 -34.24
CA PRO A 252 -4.64 15.42 -34.12
C PRO A 252 -5.80 15.65 -33.13
N LEU A 253 -5.78 16.79 -32.45
CA LEU A 253 -6.86 17.16 -31.53
C LEU A 253 -8.15 17.52 -32.27
N ASP A 254 -8.07 18.01 -33.51
CA ASP A 254 -9.22 18.39 -34.35
C ASP A 254 -10.21 19.34 -33.64
N GLY A 255 -9.69 20.23 -32.78
CA GLY A 255 -10.48 21.17 -31.97
C GLY A 255 -10.99 20.61 -30.63
N ALA A 256 -10.64 19.37 -30.28
CA ALA A 256 -10.83 18.83 -28.93
C ALA A 256 -9.79 19.38 -27.95
N GLU A 257 -10.13 19.36 -26.67
CA GLU A 257 -9.17 19.61 -25.59
C GLU A 257 -8.35 18.34 -25.33
N LEU A 258 -7.06 18.50 -25.04
CA LEU A 258 -6.22 17.39 -24.61
C LEU A 258 -6.58 17.03 -23.16
N THR A 259 -7.15 15.84 -22.95
CA THR A 259 -7.41 15.28 -21.61
C THR A 259 -6.71 13.93 -21.45
N ILE A 260 -6.61 13.43 -20.21
CA ILE A 260 -6.01 12.12 -19.91
C ILE A 260 -6.81 10.99 -20.57
N GLU A 261 -8.14 11.05 -20.53
CA GLU A 261 -9.01 10.04 -21.14
C GLU A 261 -8.82 10.00 -22.66
N TRP A 262 -8.85 11.16 -23.31
CA TRP A 262 -8.62 11.26 -24.75
C TRP A 262 -7.23 10.73 -25.13
N ALA A 263 -6.23 11.06 -24.32
CA ALA A 263 -4.86 10.67 -24.56
C ALA A 263 -4.65 9.16 -24.49
N ARG A 264 -5.23 8.51 -23.46
CA ARG A 264 -5.26 7.05 -23.31
C ARG A 264 -5.94 6.37 -24.50
N GLU A 265 -7.11 6.86 -24.93
CA GLU A 265 -7.81 6.32 -26.10
C GLU A 265 -7.00 6.47 -27.40
N ALA A 266 -6.20 7.53 -27.53
CA ALA A 266 -5.33 7.73 -28.67
C ALA A 266 -4.12 6.79 -28.64
N LEU A 267 -3.56 6.55 -27.45
CA LEU A 267 -2.44 5.60 -27.24
C LEU A 267 -2.88 4.15 -27.49
N ASP A 268 -4.04 3.74 -26.98
CA ASP A 268 -4.62 2.39 -27.19
C ASP A 268 -4.89 2.08 -28.67
N ALA A 269 -5.17 3.12 -29.46
CA ALA A 269 -5.30 3.01 -30.91
C ALA A 269 -3.94 2.94 -31.65
N GLY A 270 -2.83 2.91 -30.92
CA GLY A 270 -1.46 2.81 -31.45
C GLY A 270 -0.88 4.12 -31.96
N GLY A 271 -1.45 5.27 -31.58
CA GLY A 271 -1.11 6.58 -32.14
C GLY A 271 -0.06 7.36 -31.34
N TYR A 272 1.22 7.04 -31.48
CA TYR A 272 2.33 7.86 -30.94
C TYR A 272 3.46 8.07 -31.94
N SER A 273 4.17 9.20 -31.81
CA SER A 273 5.32 9.60 -32.63
C SER A 273 6.63 9.33 -31.89
N TRP A 274 6.64 9.66 -30.60
CA TRP A 274 7.75 9.39 -29.68
C TRP A 274 7.18 8.86 -28.37
N SER A 275 7.86 7.88 -27.81
CA SER A 275 7.50 7.26 -26.54
C SER A 275 8.78 6.95 -25.78
N ALA A 276 8.78 7.27 -24.50
CA ALA A 276 9.80 6.84 -23.56
C ALA A 276 9.12 6.27 -22.33
N THR A 277 9.71 5.22 -21.77
CA THR A 277 9.24 4.59 -20.52
C THR A 277 10.42 4.39 -19.58
N GLY A 278 10.15 4.43 -18.29
CA GLY A 278 11.12 4.08 -17.26
C GLY A 278 10.47 3.30 -16.14
N ASN A 279 11.29 2.51 -15.47
CA ASN A 279 10.88 1.65 -14.37
C ASN A 279 11.90 1.81 -13.25
N LEU A 280 11.48 2.49 -12.17
CA LEU A 280 12.28 2.72 -10.97
C LEU A 280 11.73 1.89 -9.79
N LEU A 281 11.14 0.71 -10.05
CA LEU A 281 10.60 -0.15 -8.99
C LEU A 281 11.67 -0.83 -8.11
N GLY A 282 12.96 -0.63 -8.40
CA GLY A 282 14.09 -1.38 -7.86
C GLY A 282 14.27 -2.71 -8.58
N ASP A 283 15.53 -3.18 -8.69
CA ASP A 283 15.81 -4.53 -9.21
C ASP A 283 15.15 -5.56 -8.29
N GLY A 284 14.26 -6.39 -8.86
CA GLY A 284 13.60 -7.49 -8.15
C GLY A 284 14.49 -8.71 -7.94
#